data_AF-A0AAU8LVR8-F1
#
_entry.id   AF-A0AAU8LVR8-F1
#
_cell.length_a   1.000
_cell.length_b   1.000
_cell.length_c   1.000
_cell.angle_alpha   90.00
_cell.angle_beta   90.00
_cell.angle_gamma   90.00
#
_symmetry.space_group_name_H-M   'P 1'
#
loop_
_entity.id
_entity.type
_entity.pdbx_description
1 polymer ?
#
loop_
_entity_poly.entity_id
_entity_poly.type
_entity_poly.pdbx_seq_one_letter_code
_entity_poly.pdbx_strand_id
1 'polypeptide(L)' 'MSAGEQFSFLIEKHIAERMDRVITFNDGRVISVEAQGGDLLYTVERT' A
#
# COMPACT_ATOMS: atom_id res chain seq x y z
N MET A 1 -8.38 -14.62 -15.29
CA MET A 1 -7.15 -14.09 -14.68
C MET A 1 -7.47 -13.92 -13.21
N SER A 2 -6.86 -14.71 -12.34
CA SER A 2 -7.06 -14.59 -10.88
C SER A 2 -6.60 -13.19 -10.48
N ALA A 3 -7.49 -12.38 -9.91
CA ALA A 3 -7.05 -11.14 -9.27
C ALA A 3 -6.09 -11.53 -8.14
N GLY A 4 -4.95 -10.83 -8.05
CA GLY A 4 -4.01 -11.01 -6.95
C GLY A 4 -4.70 -10.75 -5.62
N GLU A 5 -4.19 -11.34 -4.54
CA GLU A 5 -4.73 -11.07 -3.21
C GLU A 5 -4.53 -9.60 -2.86
N GLN A 6 -5.62 -8.89 -2.55
CA GLN A 6 -5.59 -7.48 -2.17
C GLN A 6 -5.71 -7.32 -0.66
N PHE A 7 -4.92 -6.42 -0.09
CA PHE A 7 -4.94 -6.10 1.33
C PHE A 7 -4.74 -4.60 1.55
N SER A 8 -5.35 -4.07 2.61
CA SER A 8 -5.28 -2.66 2.95
C SER A 8 -4.72 -2.45 4.35
N PHE A 9 -3.92 -1.39 4.52
CA PHE A 9 -3.29 -1.06 5.80
C PHE A 9 -3.03 0.45 5.92
N LEU A 10 -3.05 0.94 7.16
CA LEU A 10 -2.78 2.34 7.48
C LEU A 10 -1.29 2.58 7.65
N ILE A 11 -0.80 3.66 7.08
CA ILE A 11 0.59 4.11 7.14
C ILE A 11 0.62 5.57 7.54
N GLU A 12 1.44 5.91 8.54
CA GLU A 12 1.65 7.30 8.92
C GLU A 12 2.35 8.07 7.79
N LYS A 13 1.92 9.31 7.53
CA LYS A 13 2.42 10.14 6.42
C LYS A 13 3.94 10.27 6.41
N HIS A 14 4.58 10.31 7.57
CA HIS A 14 6.02 10.52 7.70
C HIS A 14 6.87 9.29 7.32
N ILE A 15 6.28 8.10 7.20
CA ILE A 15 6.95 6.86 6.75
C ILE A 15 6.48 6.37 5.37
N ALA A 16 5.45 7.01 4.78
CA ALA A 16 4.82 6.59 3.53
C ALA A 16 5.81 6.37 2.37
N GLU A 17 6.74 7.31 2.17
CA GLU A 17 7.76 7.21 1.11
C GLU A 17 8.67 5.97 1.25
N ARG A 18 8.90 5.52 2.48
CA ARG A 18 9.68 4.29 2.73
C ARG A 18 8.83 3.05 2.46
N MET A 19 7.53 3.13 2.74
CA MET A 19 6.62 2.01 2.59
C MET A 19 6.39 1.67 1.11
N ASP A 20 6.35 2.66 0.22
CA ASP A 20 6.27 2.42 -1.24
C ASP A 20 7.41 1.51 -1.74
N ARG A 21 8.63 1.70 -1.18
CA ARG A 21 9.80 0.87 -1.51
C ARG A 21 9.65 -0.54 -0.97
N VAL A 22 9.15 -0.68 0.25
CA VAL A 22 8.91 -2.00 0.87
C VAL A 22 7.86 -2.77 0.09
N ILE A 23 6.77 -2.13 -0.30
CA ILE A 23 5.69 -2.73 -1.11
C ILE A 23 6.26 -3.24 -2.44
N THR A 24 7.03 -2.40 -3.13
CA THR A 24 7.66 -2.76 -4.41
C THR A 24 8.67 -3.92 -4.27
N PHE A 25 9.45 -3.95 -3.19
CA PHE A 25 10.43 -5.01 -2.94
C PHE A 25 9.79 -6.38 -2.68
N ASN A 26 8.55 -6.42 -2.18
CA ASN A 26 7.82 -7.64 -1.86
C ASN A 26 6.84 -8.06 -2.96
N ASP A 27 7.11 -7.68 -4.22
CA ASP A 27 6.24 -7.94 -5.37
C ASP A 27 4.79 -7.45 -5.18
N GLY A 28 4.61 -6.41 -4.37
CA GLY A 28 3.35 -5.73 -4.15
C GLY A 28 3.17 -4.56 -5.08
N ARG A 29 1.94 -4.34 -5.55
CA ARG A 29 1.56 -3.18 -6.35
C ARG A 29 0.55 -2.32 -5.58
N VAL A 30 0.86 -1.04 -5.41
CA VAL A 30 -0.12 -0.08 -4.84
C VAL A 30 -1.25 0.16 -5.85
N ILE A 31 -2.49 -0.07 -5.42
CA ILE A 31 -3.72 0.12 -6.19
C ILE A 31 -4.36 1.47 -5.86
N SER A 32 -4.39 1.82 -4.57
CA SER A 32 -4.92 3.10 -4.10
C SER A 32 -4.20 3.58 -2.84
N VAL A 33 -4.20 4.90 -2.67
CA VAL A 33 -3.75 5.59 -1.46
C VAL A 33 -4.78 6.66 -1.12
N GLU A 34 -5.37 6.57 0.07
CA GLU A 34 -6.39 7.49 0.54
C GLU A 34 -5.97 8.14 1.86
N ALA A 35 -6.20 9.44 2.02
CA ALA A 35 -5.93 10.11 3.28
C ALA A 35 -7.01 9.76 4.31
N GLN A 36 -6.60 9.27 5.48
CA GLN A 36 -7.48 9.01 6.62
C GLN A 36 -6.97 9.78 7.85
N GLY A 37 -7.42 11.02 7.96
CA GLY A 37 -6.98 11.92 9.03
C GLY A 37 -5.48 12.21 8.98
N GLY A 38 -4.76 11.74 10.01
CA GLY A 38 -3.29 11.84 10.12
C GLY A 38 -2.54 10.89 9.20
N ASP A 39 -3.18 9.81 8.76
CA ASP A 39 -2.54 8.67 8.11
C ASP A 39 -2.96 8.53 6.64
N LEU A 40 -2.38 7.53 5.96
CA LEU A 40 -2.68 7.11 4.61
C LEU A 40 -3.11 5.65 4.61
N LEU A 41 -4.31 5.36 4.11
CA LEU A 41 -4.77 4.00 3.83
C LEU A 41 -4.23 3.57 2.47
N TYR A 42 -3.35 2.58 2.48
CA TYR A 42 -2.85 1.95 1.26
C TYR A 42 -3.65 0.70 0.97
N THR A 43 -3.96 0.48 -0.30
CA THR A 43 -4.44 -0.80 -0.81
C THR A 43 -3.41 -1.36 -1.77
N VAL A 44 -2.95 -2.58 -1.50
CA VAL A 44 -1.88 -3.25 -2.25
C VAL A 44 -2.42 -4.57 -2.80
N GLU A 45 -2.06 -4.87 -4.03
CA GLU A 45 -2.28 -6.16 -4.67
C GLU A 45 -0.96 -6.94 -4.72
N ARG A 46 -0.99 -8.21 -4.26
CA ARG A 46 0.15 -9.11 -4.41
C ARG A 46 0.19 -9.66 -5.83
N THR A 47 1.31 -9.47 -6.52
CA THR A 47 1.53 -9.96 -7.89
C THR A 47 2.09 -11.37 -7.93
#